data_AF-A0A7S0XH77-F1
#
_entry.id   AF-A0A7S0XH77-F1
#
_cell.length_a   1.000
_cell.length_b   1.000
_cell.length_c   1.000
_cell.angle_alpha   90.00
_cell.angle_beta   90.00
_cell.angle_gamma   90.00
#
_symmetry.space_group_name_H-M   'P 1'
#
loop_
_entity.id
_entity.type
_entity.pdbx_description
1 polymer ?
#
loop_
_entity_poly.entity_id
_entity_poly.type
_entity_poly.pdbx_seq_one_letter_code
_entity_poly.pdbx_strand_id
1 'polypeptide(L)'
;GGGRGGNGGDAHTVAAHTHRRLAALLRDDLLPLCPTLLSDEDPIPLYALKLLGGALEADREMCAEVVELGLAPRFFEFLSLEHTNNNVHNVRLCLVLASSRAVPMHALCQFGAGHKVAAVLSYAHENAVEPFMEPALGICRALLARASEEHRLDAARGGRGGEALTLALDGVAPLLQLSPVLVECAAAGETEVAGSAIPQLAAESLRLMVELLPKEAAAAVFHPHVPLTAAVQAMGSAAAAARGEGGFADVVFRPGDGASGGGGRDQ
;
A
#
# COMPACT_ATOMS: atom_id res chain seq x y z
N GLY A 1 14.40 -57.73 -0.40
CA GLY A 1 14.13 -56.52 0.39
C GLY A 1 14.46 -55.31 -0.46
N GLY A 2 13.46 -54.50 -0.80
CA GLY A 2 13.64 -53.25 -1.54
C GLY A 2 13.74 -52.04 -0.62
N GLY A 3 14.01 -50.88 -1.24
CA GLY A 3 13.85 -49.53 -0.66
C GLY A 3 15.18 -48.77 -0.57
N ARG A 4 15.68 -48.16 -1.65
CA ARG A 4 15.46 -46.75 -2.05
C ARG A 4 15.71 -45.73 -0.94
N GLY A 5 16.95 -45.23 -0.90
CA GLY A 5 17.32 -43.97 -0.25
C GLY A 5 18.36 -43.28 -1.14
N GLY A 6 18.03 -42.12 -1.71
CA GLY A 6 18.96 -41.34 -2.53
C GLY A 6 18.32 -40.82 -3.82
N ASN A 7 17.49 -39.78 -3.72
CA ASN A 7 17.15 -38.95 -4.88
C ASN A 7 16.74 -37.50 -4.53
N GLY A 8 16.89 -37.07 -3.27
CA GLY A 8 16.45 -35.75 -2.82
C GLY A 8 17.47 -34.62 -3.02
N GLY A 9 18.77 -34.94 -3.10
CA GLY A 9 19.85 -33.94 -3.17
C GLY A 9 20.11 -33.37 -4.56
N ASP A 10 19.93 -34.16 -5.61
CA ASP A 10 20.29 -33.77 -6.98
C ASP A 10 19.24 -32.83 -7.61
N ALA A 11 17.95 -33.06 -7.35
CA ALA A 11 16.87 -32.23 -7.89
C ALA A 11 16.91 -30.78 -7.36
N HIS A 12 17.22 -30.61 -6.08
CA HIS A 12 17.32 -29.29 -5.46
C HIS A 12 18.51 -28.49 -6.00
N THR A 13 19.63 -29.17 -6.24
CA THR A 13 20.86 -28.57 -6.79
C THR A 13 20.68 -28.16 -8.25
N VAL A 14 19.97 -28.97 -9.05
CA VAL A 14 19.64 -28.66 -10.45
C VAL A 14 18.66 -27.49 -10.55
N ALA A 15 17.62 -27.45 -9.71
CA ALA A 15 16.66 -26.35 -9.69
C ALA A 15 17.33 -25.00 -9.34
N ALA A 16 18.21 -24.99 -8.32
CA ALA A 16 18.98 -23.80 -7.93
C ALA A 16 19.97 -23.35 -9.00
N HIS A 17 20.52 -24.27 -9.79
CA HIS A 17 21.38 -23.95 -10.92
C HIS A 17 20.59 -23.33 -12.09
N THR A 18 19.44 -23.90 -12.43
CA THR A 18 18.55 -23.37 -13.49
C THR A 18 18.03 -21.98 -13.14
N HIS A 19 17.62 -21.76 -11.88
CA HIS A 19 17.16 -20.46 -11.41
C HIS A 19 18.24 -19.38 -11.57
N ARG A 20 19.50 -19.66 -11.16
CA ARG A 20 20.62 -18.73 -11.35
C ARG A 20 20.92 -18.42 -12.81
N ARG A 21 20.81 -19.41 -13.70
CA ARG A 21 21.00 -19.19 -15.14
C ARG A 21 19.89 -18.33 -15.74
N LEU A 22 18.64 -18.55 -15.33
CA LEU A 22 17.52 -17.71 -15.74
C LEU A 22 17.70 -16.27 -15.24
N ALA A 23 18.08 -16.10 -13.97
CA ALA A 23 18.35 -14.78 -13.42
C ALA A 23 19.46 -14.05 -14.19
N ALA A 24 20.55 -14.74 -14.54
CA ALA A 24 21.61 -14.18 -15.37
C ALA A 24 21.11 -13.75 -16.76
N LEU A 25 20.36 -14.61 -17.47
CA LEU A 25 19.77 -14.24 -18.77
C LEU A 25 18.84 -13.02 -18.66
N LEU A 26 18.02 -12.95 -17.61
CA LEU A 26 17.14 -11.81 -17.40
C LEU A 26 17.93 -10.52 -17.13
N ARG A 27 19.01 -10.58 -16.34
CA ARG A 27 19.83 -9.41 -16.02
C ARG A 27 20.73 -8.97 -17.17
N ASP A 28 21.38 -9.91 -17.84
CA ASP A 28 22.42 -9.63 -18.83
C ASP A 28 21.84 -9.33 -20.22
N ASP A 29 20.72 -9.98 -20.58
CA ASP A 29 20.13 -9.86 -21.91
C ASP A 29 18.81 -9.08 -21.93
N LEU A 30 17.90 -9.33 -20.98
CA LEU A 30 16.57 -8.71 -21.00
C LEU A 30 16.54 -7.28 -20.45
N LEU A 31 17.04 -7.07 -19.22
CA LEU A 31 16.98 -5.76 -18.55
C LEU A 31 17.55 -4.62 -19.41
N PRO A 32 18.71 -4.77 -20.09
CA PRO A 32 19.26 -3.71 -20.94
C PRO A 32 18.37 -3.35 -22.13
N LEU A 33 17.49 -4.26 -22.58
CA LEU A 33 16.56 -4.02 -23.68
C LEU A 33 15.27 -3.32 -23.22
N CYS A 34 14.93 -3.37 -21.93
CA CYS A 34 13.68 -2.81 -21.40
C CYS A 34 13.45 -1.34 -21.77
N PRO A 35 14.44 -0.42 -21.69
CA PRO A 35 14.22 0.97 -22.09
C PRO A 35 13.70 1.13 -23.53
N THR A 36 14.23 0.34 -24.46
CA THR A 36 13.83 0.31 -25.87
C THR A 36 12.45 -0.32 -26.03
N LEU A 37 12.24 -1.49 -25.44
CA LEU A 37 10.96 -2.22 -25.53
C LEU A 37 9.78 -1.42 -24.97
N LEU A 38 10.00 -0.65 -23.90
CA LEU A 38 8.96 0.19 -23.28
C LEU A 38 8.65 1.47 -24.05
N SER A 39 9.49 1.83 -25.02
CA SER A 39 9.30 2.99 -25.90
C SER A 39 8.80 2.60 -27.29
N ASP A 40 8.57 1.30 -27.52
CA ASP A 40 8.10 0.75 -28.79
C ASP A 40 6.56 0.87 -28.90
N GLU A 41 6.03 0.54 -30.08
CA GLU A 41 4.59 0.57 -30.34
C GLU A 41 3.87 -0.65 -29.72
N ASP A 42 2.58 -0.50 -29.47
CA ASP A 42 1.76 -1.59 -28.97
C ASP A 42 1.81 -2.79 -29.92
N PRO A 43 1.91 -4.03 -29.40
CA PRO A 43 1.77 -4.44 -27.99
C PRO A 43 3.10 -4.65 -27.23
N ILE A 44 4.23 -4.16 -27.74
CA ILE A 44 5.57 -4.50 -27.23
C ILE A 44 5.78 -4.05 -25.76
N PRO A 45 5.39 -2.82 -25.36
CA PRO A 45 5.53 -2.39 -23.97
C PRO A 45 4.79 -3.30 -22.98
N LEU A 46 3.59 -3.77 -23.33
CA LEU A 46 2.80 -4.68 -22.49
C LEU A 46 3.54 -6.01 -22.23
N TYR A 47 4.15 -6.59 -23.27
CA TYR A 47 4.92 -7.83 -23.13
C TYR A 47 6.20 -7.61 -22.32
N ALA A 48 6.87 -6.46 -22.49
CA ALA A 48 8.03 -6.10 -21.68
C ALA A 48 7.65 -5.97 -20.20
N LEU A 49 6.55 -5.29 -19.86
CA LEU A 49 6.05 -5.16 -18.49
C LEU A 49 5.70 -6.52 -17.88
N LYS A 50 5.04 -7.40 -18.64
CA LYS A 50 4.69 -8.75 -18.17
C LYS A 50 5.92 -9.60 -17.87
N LEU A 51 6.91 -9.56 -18.76
CA LEU A 51 8.14 -10.33 -18.61
C LEU A 51 8.98 -9.79 -17.45
N LEU A 52 9.11 -8.47 -17.34
CA LEU A 52 9.83 -7.83 -16.23
C LEU A 52 9.14 -8.08 -14.88
N GLY A 53 7.80 -8.07 -14.85
CA GLY A 53 7.04 -8.42 -13.65
C GLY A 53 7.39 -9.80 -13.13
N GLY A 54 7.41 -10.80 -14.03
CA GLY A 54 7.86 -12.16 -13.69
C GLY A 54 9.32 -12.23 -13.26
N ALA A 55 10.20 -11.43 -13.87
CA ALA A 55 11.61 -11.36 -13.50
C ALA A 55 11.81 -10.86 -12.06
N LEU A 56 11.17 -9.75 -11.69
CA LEU A 56 11.29 -9.17 -10.34
C LEU A 56 10.57 -10.00 -9.26
N GLU A 57 9.54 -10.77 -9.64
CA GLU A 57 8.92 -11.74 -8.75
C GLU A 57 9.85 -12.93 -8.47
N ALA A 58 10.61 -13.38 -9.48
CA ALA A 58 11.57 -14.46 -9.35
C ALA A 58 12.85 -14.04 -8.60
N ASP A 59 13.29 -12.80 -8.78
CA ASP A 59 14.49 -12.26 -8.15
C ASP A 59 14.34 -10.78 -7.81
N ARG A 60 14.17 -10.50 -6.52
CA ARG A 60 13.99 -9.15 -5.98
C ARG A 60 15.28 -8.33 -5.99
N GLU A 61 16.45 -8.96 -6.12
CA GLU A 61 17.73 -8.24 -6.19
C GLU A 61 17.78 -7.37 -7.45
N MET A 62 17.14 -7.82 -8.54
CA MET A 62 17.01 -7.11 -9.81
C MET A 62 16.37 -5.72 -9.72
N CYS A 63 15.72 -5.38 -8.60
CA CYS A 63 15.18 -4.04 -8.38
C CYS A 63 16.27 -2.96 -8.43
N ALA A 64 17.51 -3.27 -8.01
CA ALA A 64 18.61 -2.30 -8.07
C ALA A 64 18.97 -1.95 -9.51
N GLU A 65 19.12 -2.96 -10.37
CA GLU A 65 19.42 -2.80 -11.80
C GLU A 65 18.30 -2.05 -12.53
N VAL A 66 17.03 -2.32 -12.18
CA VAL A 66 15.88 -1.57 -12.71
C VAL A 66 15.96 -0.07 -12.35
N VAL A 67 16.42 0.25 -11.14
CA VAL A 67 16.62 1.65 -10.72
C VAL A 67 17.81 2.28 -11.44
N GLU A 68 18.92 1.57 -11.58
CA GLU A 68 20.12 2.04 -12.30
C GLU A 68 19.83 2.32 -13.77
N LEU A 69 18.95 1.54 -14.40
CA LEU A 69 18.48 1.76 -15.77
C LEU A 69 17.49 2.93 -15.90
N GLY A 70 17.14 3.61 -14.81
CA GLY A 70 16.20 4.73 -14.82
C GLY A 70 14.75 4.33 -15.13
N LEU A 71 14.39 3.05 -14.94
CA LEU A 71 13.06 2.55 -15.27
C LEU A 71 12.03 2.80 -14.16
N ALA A 72 12.48 2.88 -12.90
CA ALA A 72 11.60 3.15 -11.76
C ALA A 72 10.70 4.39 -11.95
N PRO A 73 11.21 5.59 -12.29
CA PRO A 73 10.34 6.75 -12.53
C PRO A 73 9.32 6.52 -13.66
N ARG A 74 9.68 5.79 -14.72
CA ARG A 74 8.77 5.47 -15.84
C ARG A 74 7.61 4.58 -15.39
N PHE A 75 7.86 3.57 -14.55
CA PHE A 75 6.77 2.72 -14.06
C PHE A 75 5.80 3.48 -13.17
N PHE A 76 6.31 4.39 -12.33
CA PHE A 76 5.43 5.28 -11.57
C PHE A 76 4.71 6.28 -12.48
N GLU A 77 5.31 6.79 -13.56
CA GLU A 77 4.61 7.58 -14.58
C GLU A 77 3.44 6.79 -15.20
N PHE A 78 3.67 5.52 -15.53
CA PHE A 78 2.67 4.61 -16.10
C PHE A 78 1.51 4.27 -15.15
N LEU A 79 1.59 4.58 -13.85
CA LEU A 79 0.46 4.45 -12.93
C LEU A 79 -0.62 5.54 -13.13
N SER A 80 -0.33 6.58 -13.90
CA SER A 80 -1.31 7.64 -14.16
C SER A 80 -2.53 7.06 -14.89
N LEU A 81 -3.74 7.41 -14.48
CA LEU A 81 -5.00 6.85 -15.05
C LEU A 81 -5.14 7.05 -16.56
N GLU A 82 -4.56 8.12 -17.09
CA GLU A 82 -4.60 8.46 -18.51
C GLU A 82 -3.49 7.78 -19.33
N HIS A 83 -2.55 7.09 -18.68
CA HIS A 83 -1.41 6.49 -19.36
C HIS A 83 -1.79 5.15 -20.00
N THR A 84 -1.41 4.94 -21.27
CA THR A 84 -1.73 3.70 -22.03
C THR A 84 -1.16 2.44 -21.39
N ASN A 85 0.05 2.54 -20.82
CA ASN A 85 0.69 1.47 -20.04
C ASN A 85 0.16 1.29 -18.60
N ASN A 86 -0.93 1.96 -18.21
CA ASN A 86 -1.57 1.70 -16.92
C ASN A 86 -2.35 0.38 -16.96
N ASN A 87 -1.65 -0.71 -16.69
CA ASN A 87 -2.19 -2.05 -16.64
C ASN A 87 -1.72 -2.78 -15.37
N VAL A 88 -2.37 -3.91 -15.05
CA VAL A 88 -2.08 -4.69 -13.84
C VAL A 88 -0.61 -5.11 -13.72
N HIS A 89 0.09 -5.33 -14.83
CA HIS A 89 1.50 -5.69 -14.81
C HIS A 89 2.36 -4.51 -14.34
N ASN A 90 2.06 -3.29 -14.78
CA ASN A 90 2.72 -2.08 -14.28
C ASN A 90 2.41 -1.83 -12.79
N VAL A 91 1.16 -2.04 -12.35
CA VAL A 91 0.82 -1.90 -10.92
C VAL A 91 1.61 -2.90 -10.07
N ARG A 92 1.75 -4.15 -10.52
CA ARG A 92 2.59 -5.16 -9.83
C ARG A 92 4.07 -4.78 -9.81
N LEU A 93 4.62 -4.23 -10.90
CA LEU A 93 5.99 -3.72 -10.91
C LEU A 93 6.21 -2.60 -9.89
N CYS A 94 5.27 -1.65 -9.83
CA CYS A 94 5.32 -0.57 -8.85
C CYS A 94 5.21 -1.09 -7.42
N LEU A 95 4.40 -2.13 -7.16
CA LEU A 95 4.36 -2.82 -5.87
C LEU A 95 5.72 -3.39 -5.50
N VAL A 96 6.37 -4.09 -6.44
CA VAL A 96 7.68 -4.71 -6.18
C VAL A 96 8.71 -3.64 -5.84
N LEU A 97 8.76 -2.54 -6.60
CA LEU A 97 9.66 -1.42 -6.37
C LEU A 97 9.38 -0.67 -5.06
N ALA A 98 8.11 -0.37 -4.76
CA ALA A 98 7.72 0.31 -3.53
C ALA A 98 8.03 -0.50 -2.27
N SER A 99 7.99 -1.83 -2.38
CA SER A 99 8.33 -2.77 -1.30
C SER A 99 9.84 -3.03 -1.18
N SER A 100 10.62 -2.70 -2.22
CA SER A 100 12.07 -2.88 -2.24
C SER A 100 12.80 -1.76 -1.48
N ARG A 101 14.04 -2.02 -1.06
CA ARG A 101 14.95 -0.97 -0.56
C ARG A 101 15.77 -0.31 -1.68
N ALA A 102 15.67 -0.81 -2.91
CA ALA A 102 16.37 -0.25 -4.06
C ALA A 102 15.87 1.17 -4.41
N VAL A 103 14.56 1.43 -4.25
CA VAL A 103 14.01 2.78 -4.39
C VAL A 103 13.94 3.43 -3.00
N PRO A 104 14.66 4.53 -2.72
CA PRO A 104 14.57 5.22 -1.43
C PRO A 104 13.24 6.00 -1.28
N MET A 105 12.86 6.36 -0.04
CA MET A 105 11.53 6.93 0.24
C MET A 105 11.37 8.29 -0.45
N HIS A 106 12.42 9.12 -0.41
CA HIS A 106 12.43 10.40 -1.10
C HIS A 106 12.18 10.28 -2.62
N ALA A 107 12.70 9.22 -3.25
CA ALA A 107 12.47 8.98 -4.68
C ALA A 107 11.01 8.61 -4.95
N LEU A 108 10.40 7.76 -4.12
CA LEU A 108 8.96 7.48 -4.22
C LEU A 108 8.10 8.75 -4.06
N CYS A 109 8.49 9.65 -3.15
CA CYS A 109 7.83 10.95 -3.00
C CYS A 109 7.98 11.80 -4.27
N GLN A 110 9.20 11.89 -4.84
CA GLN A 110 9.48 12.63 -6.08
C GLN A 110 8.71 12.07 -7.28
N PHE A 111 8.51 10.75 -7.33
CA PHE A 111 7.70 10.11 -8.36
C PHE A 111 6.19 10.33 -8.16
N GLY A 112 5.77 10.98 -7.08
CA GLY A 112 4.36 11.19 -6.74
C GLY A 112 3.61 9.89 -6.48
N ALA A 113 4.30 8.86 -5.95
CA ALA A 113 3.74 7.53 -5.77
C ALA A 113 2.43 7.53 -4.94
N GLY A 114 2.37 8.33 -3.88
CA GLY A 114 1.19 8.45 -3.02
C GLY A 114 -0.05 8.95 -3.76
N HIS A 115 0.06 10.01 -4.56
CA HIS A 115 -1.04 10.51 -5.37
C HIS A 115 -1.51 9.50 -6.42
N LYS A 116 -0.56 8.87 -7.12
CA LYS A 116 -0.87 7.95 -8.21
C LYS A 116 -1.54 6.67 -7.70
N VAL A 117 -1.04 6.07 -6.63
CA VAL A 117 -1.69 4.89 -6.05
C VAL A 117 -3.06 5.24 -5.47
N ALA A 118 -3.23 6.43 -4.88
CA ALA A 118 -4.53 6.86 -4.39
C ALA A 118 -5.54 6.98 -5.52
N ALA A 119 -5.16 7.57 -6.65
CA ALA A 119 -6.01 7.65 -7.83
C ALA A 119 -6.36 6.27 -8.41
N VAL A 120 -5.35 5.39 -8.56
CA VAL A 120 -5.55 4.02 -9.07
C VAL A 120 -6.46 3.21 -8.17
N LEU A 121 -6.26 3.26 -6.84
CA LEU A 121 -7.06 2.47 -5.90
C LEU A 121 -8.49 2.98 -5.80
N SER A 122 -8.71 4.30 -5.76
CA SER A 122 -10.06 4.88 -5.83
C SER A 122 -10.78 4.44 -7.11
N TYR A 123 -10.13 4.59 -8.26
CA TYR A 123 -10.71 4.19 -9.55
C TYR A 123 -11.04 2.69 -9.60
N ALA A 124 -10.11 1.84 -9.16
CA ALA A 124 -10.29 0.40 -9.17
C ALA A 124 -11.44 -0.04 -8.25
N HIS A 125 -11.59 0.60 -7.09
CA HIS A 125 -12.69 0.35 -6.18
C HIS A 125 -14.04 0.80 -6.76
N GLU A 126 -14.11 2.05 -7.23
CA GLU A 126 -15.34 2.65 -7.77
C GLU A 126 -15.86 1.92 -9.03
N ASN A 127 -14.95 1.37 -9.83
CA ASN A 127 -15.27 0.73 -11.10
C ASN A 127 -15.13 -0.81 -11.07
N ALA A 128 -14.95 -1.41 -9.88
CA ALA A 128 -14.79 -2.85 -9.69
C ALA A 128 -13.68 -3.48 -10.58
N VAL A 129 -12.55 -2.80 -10.73
CA VAL A 129 -11.37 -3.30 -11.46
C VAL A 129 -10.56 -4.22 -10.54
N GLU A 130 -11.11 -5.40 -10.24
CA GLU A 130 -10.57 -6.35 -9.26
C GLU A 130 -9.07 -6.67 -9.44
N PRO A 131 -8.51 -6.88 -10.66
CA PRO A 131 -7.10 -7.22 -10.81
C PRO A 131 -6.14 -6.16 -10.28
N PHE A 132 -6.59 -4.91 -10.13
CA PHE A 132 -5.79 -3.79 -9.65
C PHE A 132 -5.84 -3.64 -8.13
N MET A 133 -6.89 -4.14 -7.48
CA MET A 133 -7.17 -3.90 -6.05
C MET A 133 -6.03 -4.37 -5.15
N GLU A 134 -5.68 -5.66 -5.22
CA GLU A 134 -4.61 -6.24 -4.40
C GLU A 134 -3.26 -5.53 -4.58
N PRO A 135 -2.72 -5.36 -5.81
CA PRO A 135 -1.42 -4.73 -5.95
C PRO A 135 -1.43 -3.23 -5.61
N ALA A 136 -2.53 -2.50 -5.85
CA ALA A 136 -2.64 -1.09 -5.46
C ALA A 136 -2.71 -0.92 -3.92
N LEU A 137 -3.47 -1.77 -3.22
CA LEU A 137 -3.46 -1.85 -1.76
C LEU A 137 -2.06 -2.20 -1.22
N GLY A 138 -1.36 -3.11 -1.89
CA GLY A 138 0.02 -3.44 -1.56
C GLY A 138 0.96 -2.24 -1.65
N ILE A 139 0.84 -1.41 -2.69
CA ILE A 139 1.63 -0.18 -2.84
C ILE A 139 1.28 0.80 -1.71
N CYS A 140 -0.01 1.02 -1.45
CA CYS A 140 -0.49 1.88 -0.36
C CYS A 140 0.14 1.48 0.99
N ARG A 141 0.03 0.19 1.32
CA ARG A 141 0.63 -0.40 2.54
C ARG A 141 2.14 -0.21 2.57
N ALA A 142 2.83 -0.46 1.47
CA ALA A 142 4.29 -0.32 1.38
C ALA A 142 4.72 1.13 1.63
N LEU A 143 4.07 2.12 1.03
CA LEU A 143 4.36 3.54 1.24
C LEU A 143 4.15 3.95 2.71
N LEU A 144 3.03 3.56 3.30
CA LEU A 144 2.74 3.84 4.72
C LEU A 144 3.75 3.16 5.66
N ALA A 145 4.13 1.91 5.38
CA ALA A 145 5.12 1.19 6.18
C ALA A 145 6.50 1.88 6.14
N ARG A 146 6.87 2.47 5.00
CA ARG A 146 8.11 3.24 4.86
C ARG A 146 8.06 4.56 5.61
N ALA A 147 6.95 5.29 5.54
CA ALA A 147 6.76 6.50 6.34
C ALA A 147 6.80 6.18 7.85
N SER A 148 6.21 5.07 8.27
CA SER A 148 6.27 4.59 9.67
C SER A 148 7.69 4.25 10.10
N GLU A 149 8.52 3.68 9.22
CA GLU A 149 9.96 3.48 9.49
C GLU A 149 10.68 4.82 9.71
N GLU A 150 10.49 5.80 8.81
CA GLU A 150 11.10 7.13 8.99
C GLU A 150 10.64 7.80 10.29
N HIS A 151 9.37 7.62 10.67
CA HIS A 151 8.84 8.12 11.95
C HIS A 151 9.53 7.46 13.15
N ARG A 152 9.73 6.14 13.13
CA ARG A 152 10.48 5.42 14.17
C ARG A 152 11.95 5.85 14.24
N LEU A 153 12.57 6.09 13.09
CA LEU A 153 13.95 6.58 13.02
C LEU A 153 14.08 8.01 13.55
N ASP A 154 13.14 8.90 13.26
CA ASP A 154 13.10 10.26 13.83
C ASP A 154 12.92 10.23 15.35
N ALA A 155 11.99 9.41 15.85
CA ALA A 155 11.79 9.21 17.28
C ALA A 155 13.08 8.73 17.97
N ALA A 156 13.79 7.77 17.37
CA ALA A 156 15.08 7.29 17.87
C ALA A 156 16.18 8.38 17.86
N ARG A 157 16.06 9.40 17.00
CA ARG A 157 16.96 10.57 16.90
C ARG A 157 16.52 11.74 17.80
N GLY A 158 15.50 11.55 18.63
CA GLY A 158 15.01 12.54 19.59
C GLY A 158 13.75 13.30 19.15
N GLY A 159 13.04 12.84 18.12
CA GLY A 159 11.68 13.28 17.80
C GLY A 159 11.55 14.74 17.40
N ARG A 160 12.53 15.27 16.65
CA ARG A 160 12.58 16.69 16.28
C ARG A 160 11.87 17.01 14.97
N GLY A 161 11.32 16.02 14.27
CA GLY A 161 10.68 16.22 12.97
C GLY A 161 11.69 16.57 11.90
N GLY A 162 12.59 15.64 11.59
CA GLY A 162 13.58 15.83 10.52
C GLY A 162 12.96 15.93 9.12
N GLU A 163 13.69 16.57 8.20
CA GLU A 163 13.28 16.77 6.80
C GLU A 163 12.84 15.47 6.10
N ALA A 164 13.53 14.35 6.38
CA ALA A 164 13.17 13.05 5.83
C ALA A 164 11.79 12.55 6.30
N LEU A 165 11.44 12.81 7.58
CA LEU A 165 10.11 12.46 8.10
C LEU A 165 9.04 13.36 7.49
N THR A 166 9.28 14.68 7.44
CA THR A 166 8.34 15.62 6.80
C THR A 166 8.06 15.23 5.35
N LEU A 167 9.11 14.96 4.57
CA LEU A 167 8.98 14.50 3.18
C LEU A 167 8.19 13.19 3.07
N ALA A 168 8.42 12.25 3.99
CA ALA A 168 7.71 10.97 3.99
C ALA A 168 6.21 11.16 4.33
N LEU A 169 5.88 11.99 5.32
CA LEU A 169 4.51 12.31 5.71
C LEU A 169 3.76 13.03 4.58
N ASP A 170 4.39 14.04 3.96
CA ASP A 170 3.83 14.75 2.81
C ASP A 170 3.60 13.79 1.62
N GLY A 171 4.53 12.85 1.41
CA GLY A 171 4.44 11.85 0.34
C GLY A 171 3.29 10.84 0.53
N VAL A 172 2.89 10.56 1.77
CA VAL A 172 1.77 9.64 2.08
C VAL A 172 0.47 10.33 2.43
N ALA A 173 0.47 11.65 2.62
CA ALA A 173 -0.74 12.44 2.90
C ALA A 173 -1.89 12.19 1.89
N PRO A 174 -1.66 12.04 0.57
CA PRO A 174 -2.74 11.72 -0.37
C PRO A 174 -3.46 10.41 -0.08
N LEU A 175 -2.82 9.47 0.63
CA LEU A 175 -3.43 8.18 0.97
C LEU A 175 -4.54 8.33 2.01
N LEU A 176 -4.60 9.43 2.76
CA LEU A 176 -5.69 9.70 3.72
C LEU A 176 -7.08 9.65 3.05
N GLN A 177 -7.17 10.07 1.79
CA GLN A 177 -8.43 10.05 1.03
C GLN A 177 -8.96 8.63 0.80
N LEU A 178 -8.10 7.61 0.93
CA LEU A 178 -8.47 6.20 0.78
C LEU A 178 -9.14 5.63 2.04
N SER A 179 -9.28 6.39 3.12
CA SER A 179 -9.88 5.89 4.37
C SER A 179 -11.21 5.16 4.17
N PRO A 180 -12.18 5.67 3.37
CA PRO A 180 -13.43 4.94 3.12
C PRO A 180 -13.19 3.59 2.42
N VAL A 181 -12.36 3.59 1.38
CA VAL A 181 -11.99 2.37 0.62
C VAL A 181 -11.32 1.34 1.53
N LEU A 182 -10.37 1.79 2.37
CA LEU A 182 -9.66 0.90 3.30
C LEU A 182 -10.60 0.30 4.36
N VAL A 183 -11.54 1.09 4.89
CA VAL A 183 -12.54 0.60 5.85
C VAL A 183 -13.46 -0.41 5.19
N GLU A 184 -13.97 -0.12 3.98
CA GLU A 184 -14.85 -1.03 3.24
C GLU A 184 -14.15 -2.34 2.88
N CYS A 185 -12.94 -2.29 2.31
CA CYS A 185 -12.16 -3.49 1.98
C CYS A 185 -11.79 -4.30 3.22
N ALA A 186 -11.46 -3.65 4.35
CA ALA A 186 -11.16 -4.34 5.59
C ALA A 186 -12.41 -5.00 6.21
N ALA A 187 -13.57 -4.34 6.13
CA ALA A 187 -14.83 -4.83 6.67
C ALA A 187 -15.48 -5.94 5.83
N ALA A 188 -15.20 -5.99 4.52
CA ALA A 188 -15.74 -7.00 3.61
C ALA A 188 -15.36 -8.44 4.01
N GLY A 189 -14.26 -8.61 4.75
CA GLY A 189 -13.78 -9.92 5.19
C GLY A 189 -13.30 -10.81 4.05
N GLU A 190 -12.95 -12.05 4.38
CA GLU A 190 -12.56 -13.04 3.38
C GLU A 190 -13.79 -13.50 2.59
N THR A 191 -13.71 -13.44 1.25
CA THR A 191 -14.72 -14.02 0.37
C THR A 191 -14.10 -15.13 -0.48
N GLU A 192 -14.92 -16.02 -1.04
CA GLU A 192 -14.45 -17.08 -1.94
C GLU A 192 -13.70 -16.54 -3.18
N VAL A 193 -13.92 -15.27 -3.52
CA VAL A 193 -13.37 -14.62 -4.72
C VAL A 193 -12.16 -13.72 -4.41
N ALA A 194 -12.18 -12.98 -3.29
CA ALA A 194 -11.16 -11.97 -2.98
C ALA A 194 -9.95 -12.51 -2.17
N GLY A 195 -10.02 -13.76 -1.69
CA GLY A 195 -9.02 -14.33 -0.80
C GLY A 195 -8.83 -13.49 0.48
N SER A 196 -7.77 -13.75 1.24
CA SER A 196 -7.49 -13.03 2.48
C SER A 196 -6.65 -11.76 2.29
N ALA A 197 -6.05 -11.55 1.12
CA ALA A 197 -5.04 -10.52 0.90
C ALA A 197 -5.62 -9.10 0.92
N ILE A 198 -6.73 -8.85 0.22
CA ILE A 198 -7.34 -7.52 0.11
C ILE A 198 -7.76 -6.97 1.50
N PRO A 199 -8.55 -7.71 2.33
CA PRO A 199 -8.93 -7.22 3.65
C PRO A 199 -7.72 -6.99 4.57
N GLN A 200 -6.72 -7.87 4.52
CA GLN A 200 -5.50 -7.75 5.34
C GLN A 200 -4.68 -6.51 4.95
N LEU A 201 -4.43 -6.30 3.66
CA LEU A 201 -3.70 -5.12 3.17
C LEU A 201 -4.43 -3.83 3.50
N ALA A 202 -5.76 -3.83 3.38
CA ALA A 202 -6.59 -2.68 3.73
C ALA A 202 -6.52 -2.36 5.23
N ALA A 203 -6.68 -3.37 6.09
CA ALA A 203 -6.58 -3.22 7.55
C ALA A 203 -5.18 -2.78 8.00
N GLU A 204 -4.12 -3.35 7.45
CA GLU A 204 -2.74 -2.95 7.74
C GLU A 204 -2.46 -1.50 7.33
N SER A 205 -2.95 -1.09 6.14
CA SER A 205 -2.81 0.28 5.65
C SER A 205 -3.56 1.26 6.57
N LEU A 206 -4.79 0.93 6.95
CA LEU A 206 -5.59 1.74 7.86
C LEU A 206 -4.90 1.91 9.22
N ARG A 207 -4.36 0.83 9.79
CA ARG A 207 -3.59 0.89 11.04
C ARG A 207 -2.39 1.83 10.92
N LEU A 208 -1.55 1.64 9.90
CA LEU A 208 -0.35 2.47 9.70
C LEU A 208 -0.70 3.94 9.51
N MET A 209 -1.79 4.22 8.80
CA MET A 209 -2.29 5.57 8.58
C MET A 209 -2.73 6.24 9.89
N VAL A 210 -3.48 5.53 10.74
CA VAL A 210 -3.92 6.04 12.05
C VAL A 210 -2.74 6.23 13.01
N GLU A 211 -1.73 5.36 12.96
CA GLU A 211 -0.51 5.51 13.77
C GLU A 211 0.32 6.73 13.34
N LEU A 212 0.42 6.99 12.04
CA LEU A 212 1.23 8.08 11.48
C LEU A 212 0.55 9.45 11.58
N LEU A 213 -0.75 9.50 11.31
CA LEU A 213 -1.52 10.74 11.12
C LEU A 213 -2.81 10.68 11.94
N PRO A 214 -2.74 10.54 13.28
CA PRO A 214 -3.90 10.20 14.09
C PRO A 214 -5.02 11.24 14.04
N LYS A 215 -4.70 12.53 13.92
CA LYS A 215 -5.71 13.60 13.87
C LYS A 215 -6.44 13.62 12.54
N GLU A 216 -5.67 13.54 11.45
CA GLU A 216 -6.15 13.56 10.08
C GLU A 216 -6.91 12.27 9.75
N ALA A 217 -6.37 11.12 10.17
CA ALA A 217 -7.00 9.82 9.99
C ALA A 217 -8.28 9.71 10.83
N ALA A 218 -8.34 10.24 12.06
CA ALA A 218 -9.58 10.22 12.84
C ALA A 218 -10.73 10.94 12.12
N ALA A 219 -10.47 12.10 11.53
CA ALA A 219 -11.49 12.84 10.76
C ALA A 219 -11.97 12.05 9.53
N ALA A 220 -11.06 11.34 8.85
CA ALA A 220 -11.37 10.56 7.66
C ALA A 220 -12.08 9.23 7.98
N VAL A 221 -11.67 8.54 9.04
CA VAL A 221 -12.16 7.21 9.43
C VAL A 221 -13.51 7.26 10.15
N PHE A 222 -13.75 8.31 10.93
CA PHE A 222 -15.04 8.54 11.62
C PHE A 222 -15.97 9.48 10.85
N HIS A 223 -15.75 9.65 9.54
CA HIS A 223 -16.65 10.44 8.72
C HIS A 223 -18.08 9.83 8.75
N PRO A 224 -19.16 10.64 8.78
CA PRO A 224 -20.54 10.14 8.93
C PRO A 224 -20.98 9.09 7.91
N HIS A 225 -20.35 9.06 6.74
CA HIS A 225 -20.67 8.14 5.64
C HIS A 225 -19.80 6.88 5.61
N VAL A 226 -18.87 6.70 6.55
CA VAL A 226 -18.01 5.52 6.62
C VAL A 226 -18.70 4.42 7.44
N PRO A 227 -18.69 3.14 7.00
CA PRO A 227 -19.36 2.04 7.70
C PRO A 227 -18.98 1.90 9.18
N LEU A 228 -17.74 2.27 9.53
CA LEU A 228 -17.26 2.23 10.91
C LEU A 228 -18.05 3.17 11.84
N THR A 229 -18.43 4.36 11.38
CA THR A 229 -19.20 5.32 12.18
C THR A 229 -20.58 4.75 12.52
N ALA A 230 -21.25 4.16 11.55
CA ALA A 230 -22.53 3.48 11.75
C ALA A 230 -22.39 2.30 12.72
N ALA A 231 -21.32 1.50 12.59
CA ALA A 231 -21.04 0.38 13.49
C ALA A 231 -20.79 0.84 14.94
N VAL A 232 -20.01 1.90 15.14
CA VAL A 232 -19.71 2.46 16.47
C VAL A 232 -20.98 3.06 17.09
N GLN A 233 -21.78 3.78 16.33
CA GLN A 233 -23.07 4.30 16.80
C GLN A 233 -24.02 3.16 17.20
N ALA A 234 -24.12 2.11 16.38
CA ALA A 234 -24.95 0.95 16.68
C ALA A 234 -24.50 0.21 17.95
N MET A 235 -23.19 -0.01 18.12
CA MET A 235 -22.63 -0.60 19.34
C MET A 235 -22.88 0.27 20.58
N GLY A 236 -22.72 1.59 20.43
CA GLY A 236 -23.02 2.58 21.47
C GLY A 236 -24.46 2.52 21.95
N SER A 237 -25.39 2.54 21.00
CA SER A 237 -26.82 2.46 21.26
C SER A 237 -27.20 1.12 21.88
N ALA A 238 -26.63 0.00 21.40
CA ALA A 238 -26.87 -1.31 22.00
C ALA A 238 -26.33 -1.41 23.44
N ALA A 239 -25.12 -0.90 23.70
CA ALA A 239 -24.51 -0.91 25.02
C ALA A 239 -25.23 0.02 26.02
N ALA A 240 -25.70 1.18 25.56
CA ALA A 240 -26.50 2.10 26.36
C ALA A 240 -27.90 1.55 26.66
N ALA A 241 -28.56 0.96 25.67
CA ALA A 241 -29.84 0.28 25.86
C ALA A 241 -29.75 -0.84 26.92
N ALA A 242 -28.64 -1.60 26.92
CA ALA A 242 -28.40 -2.63 27.94
C ALA A 242 -28.24 -2.06 29.37
N ARG A 243 -27.87 -0.78 29.52
CA ARG A 243 -27.73 -0.07 30.81
C ARG A 243 -28.93 0.83 31.15
N GLY A 244 -29.93 0.91 30.27
CA GLY A 244 -31.05 1.85 30.43
C GLY A 244 -30.66 3.33 30.22
N GLU A 245 -29.57 3.59 29.50
CA GLU A 245 -29.04 4.92 29.18
C GLU A 245 -29.37 5.31 27.73
N GLY A 246 -29.27 6.61 27.41
CA GLY A 246 -29.30 7.07 26.01
C GLY A 246 -28.02 6.66 25.26
N GLY A 247 -28.18 6.22 24.00
CA GLY A 247 -27.08 5.79 23.13
C GLY A 247 -26.18 6.92 22.67
N PHE A 248 -25.04 6.60 22.04
CA PHE A 248 -24.18 7.62 21.41
C PHE A 248 -24.93 8.41 20.32
N ALA A 249 -25.95 7.81 19.69
CA ALA A 249 -26.83 8.50 18.75
C ALA A 249 -27.75 9.55 19.41
N ASP A 250 -27.97 9.46 20.73
CA ASP A 250 -28.79 10.39 21.51
C ASP A 250 -27.95 11.56 22.08
N VAL A 251 -26.62 11.51 21.94
CA VAL A 251 -25.70 12.57 22.36
C VAL A 251 -25.71 13.69 21.33
N VAL A 252 -26.46 14.76 21.61
CA VAL A 252 -26.44 15.98 20.80
C VAL A 252 -25.12 16.72 21.04
N PHE A 253 -24.16 16.59 20.13
CA PHE A 253 -22.97 17.44 20.13
C PHE A 253 -23.36 18.86 19.74
N ARG A 254 -23.43 19.77 20.73
CA ARG A 254 -23.53 21.20 20.46
C ARG A 254 -22.14 21.73 20.12
N PRO A 255 -21.95 22.44 18.99
CA PRO A 255 -20.68 23.08 18.71
C PRO A 255 -20.50 24.24 19.70
N GLY A 256 -19.68 24.05 20.75
CA GLY A 256 -19.42 25.09 21.75
C GLY A 256 -18.86 24.65 23.11
N ASP A 257 -19.03 23.38 23.53
CA ASP A 257 -18.67 22.96 24.91
C ASP A 257 -17.17 22.73 25.17
N GLY A 258 -16.31 23.25 24.29
CA GLY A 258 -14.86 23.13 24.37
C GLY A 258 -14.15 24.36 24.94
N ALA A 259 -14.68 25.05 25.96
CA ALA A 259 -13.89 25.97 26.81
C ALA A 259 -14.71 26.58 27.97
N SER A 260 -14.65 25.97 29.15
CA SER A 260 -14.55 26.65 30.46
C SER A 260 -14.35 25.56 31.52
N GLY A 261 -13.14 25.30 32.00
CA GLY A 261 -12.32 26.27 32.70
C GLY A 261 -12.79 26.31 34.14
N GLY A 262 -12.27 25.39 34.96
CA GLY A 262 -12.59 25.26 36.38
C GLY A 262 -12.48 26.57 37.15
N GLY A 263 -13.42 26.76 38.08
CA GLY A 263 -13.47 27.88 38.99
C GLY A 263 -14.36 27.55 40.17
N GLY A 264 -13.93 26.61 41.01
CA GLY A 264 -14.44 26.53 42.37
C GLY A 264 -14.02 27.78 43.13
N ARG A 265 -14.96 28.44 43.79
CA ARG A 265 -14.73 29.26 44.98
C ARG A 265 -15.99 29.32 45.83
N ASP A 266 -15.76 29.00 47.09
CA ASP A 266 -16.64 29.14 48.23
C ASP A 266 -17.26 30.55 48.35
N GLN A 267 -18.57 30.58 48.61
CA GLN A 267 -19.20 31.28 49.74
C GLN A 267 -20.71 30.97 49.78
#